data_AF-A0A2V2S467-F1
#
_entry.id   AF-A0A2V2S467-F1
#
_cell.length_a   1.000
_cell.length_b   1.000
_cell.length_c   1.000
_cell.angle_alpha   90.00
_cell.angle_beta   90.00
_cell.angle_gamma   90.00
#
_symmetry.space_group_name_H-M   'P 1'
#
loop_
_entity.id
_entity.type
_entity.pdbx_description
1 polymer ?
#
loop_
_entity_poly.entity_id
_entity_poly.type
_entity_poly.pdbx_seq_one_letter_code
_entity_poly.pdbx_strand_id
1 'polypeptide(L)'
;MTLELSDLDTIKEGALKEFEERISTAGDDRQKIEGEAFRLESQLEQIYSLTAAMARREPDIAATTTLWNNLVKTCDAFAGGILRLSEQYSLLTPTYDHILDIRASAEELRALHSPP
;
A
#
# COMPACT_ATOMS: atom_id res chain seq x y z
N MET A 1 2.30 22.74 -4.20
CA MET A 1 2.76 21.81 -3.15
C MET A 1 3.54 20.71 -3.83
N THR A 2 4.84 20.63 -3.56
CA THR A 2 5.68 19.50 -4.00
C THR A 2 5.57 18.45 -2.90
N LEU A 3 5.12 17.25 -3.24
CA LEU A 3 5.15 16.10 -2.35
C LEU A 3 6.55 15.50 -2.41
N GLU A 4 7.17 15.30 -1.26
CA GLU A 4 8.49 14.68 -1.15
C GLU A 4 8.37 13.19 -0.79
N LEU A 5 9.44 12.42 -1.02
CA LEU A 5 9.51 10.99 -0.64
C LEU A 5 9.20 10.76 0.85
N SER A 6 9.64 11.66 1.72
CA SER A 6 9.35 11.61 3.17
C SER A 6 7.88 11.78 3.50
N ASP A 7 7.12 12.49 2.67
CA ASP A 7 5.68 12.67 2.87
C ASP A 7 4.94 11.36 2.59
N LEU A 8 5.33 10.63 1.53
CA LEU A 8 4.80 9.29 1.25
C LEU A 8 5.10 8.31 2.40
N ASP A 9 6.31 8.39 2.96
CA ASP A 9 6.69 7.55 4.09
C ASP A 9 5.86 7.86 5.35
N THR A 10 5.52 9.12 5.57
CA THR A 10 4.63 9.50 6.69
C THR A 10 3.19 9.04 6.45
N ILE A 11 2.70 9.15 5.20
CA ILE A 11 1.34 8.72 4.83
C ILE A 11 1.18 7.21 5.00
N LYS A 12 2.14 6.41 4.51
CA LYS A 12 2.06 4.94 4.62
C LYS A 12 2.09 4.47 6.07
N GLU A 13 2.95 5.07 6.91
CA GLU A 13 3.08 4.71 8.32
C GLU A 13 1.83 5.09 9.11
N GLY A 14 1.28 6.28 8.84
CA GLY A 14 0.01 6.72 9.40
C GLY A 14 -1.14 5.79 9.03
N ALA A 15 -1.24 5.39 7.76
CA ALA A 15 -2.30 4.49 7.29
C ALA A 15 -2.25 3.12 7.98
N LEU A 16 -1.07 2.50 8.09
CA LEU A 16 -0.91 1.21 8.77
C LEU A 16 -1.23 1.31 10.26
N LYS A 17 -0.75 2.36 10.93
CA LYS A 17 -1.01 2.56 12.35
C LYS A 17 -2.49 2.77 12.63
N GLU A 18 -3.16 3.63 11.87
CA GLU A 18 -4.59 3.85 11.99
C GLU A 18 -5.40 2.58 11.73
N PHE A 19 -4.97 1.77 10.75
CA PHE A 19 -5.61 0.50 10.46
C PHE A 19 -5.48 -0.47 11.64
N GLU A 20 -4.28 -0.64 12.21
CA GLU A 20 -4.09 -1.51 13.39
C GLU A 20 -4.91 -1.04 14.59
N GLU A 21 -4.97 0.27 14.85
CA GLU A 21 -5.81 0.85 15.91
C GLU A 21 -7.31 0.59 15.68
N ARG A 22 -7.79 0.73 14.44
CA ARG A 22 -9.20 0.53 14.09
C ARG A 22 -9.60 -0.94 14.12
N ILE A 23 -8.75 -1.83 13.65
CA ILE A 23 -8.94 -3.28 13.81
C ILE A 23 -9.02 -3.65 15.30
N SER A 24 -8.11 -3.12 16.13
CA SER A 24 -8.14 -3.39 17.57
C SER A 24 -9.43 -2.89 18.25
N THR A 25 -10.05 -1.82 17.74
CA THR A 25 -11.30 -1.27 18.28
C THR A 25 -12.56 -1.92 17.68
N ALA A 26 -12.45 -2.55 16.51
CA ALA A 26 -13.54 -3.30 15.88
C ALA A 26 -13.93 -4.56 16.67
N GLY A 27 -12.99 -5.15 17.42
CA GLY A 27 -13.23 -6.38 18.19
C GLY A 27 -13.47 -7.58 17.27
N ASP A 28 -14.58 -8.29 17.49
CA ASP A 28 -15.00 -9.43 16.65
C ASP A 28 -16.09 -9.06 15.63
N ASP A 29 -16.34 -7.76 15.44
CA ASP A 29 -17.32 -7.27 14.47
C ASP A 29 -16.77 -7.43 13.05
N ARG A 30 -17.12 -8.56 12.43
CA ARG A 30 -16.69 -8.93 11.09
C ARG A 30 -16.95 -7.84 10.05
N GLN A 31 -18.08 -7.16 10.11
CA GLN A 31 -18.44 -6.13 9.12
C GLN A 31 -17.52 -4.92 9.25
N LYS A 32 -17.14 -4.54 10.47
CA LYS A 32 -16.16 -3.47 10.69
C LYS A 32 -14.76 -3.88 10.22
N ILE A 33 -14.35 -5.10 10.51
CA ILE A 33 -13.04 -5.62 10.07
C ILE A 33 -12.94 -5.64 8.54
N GLU A 34 -13.97 -6.15 7.86
CA GLU A 34 -14.05 -6.12 6.39
C GLU A 34 -14.04 -4.67 5.86
N GLY A 35 -14.79 -3.76 6.51
CA GLY A 35 -14.78 -2.34 6.16
C GLY A 35 -13.41 -1.67 6.31
N GLU A 36 -12.64 -2.01 7.34
CA GLU A 36 -11.28 -1.50 7.52
C GLU A 36 -10.29 -2.11 6.50
N ALA A 37 -10.49 -3.37 6.08
CA ALA A 37 -9.73 -3.94 4.98
C ALA A 37 -9.95 -3.16 3.67
N PHE A 38 -11.21 -2.89 3.30
CA PHE A 38 -11.53 -2.06 2.13
C PHE A 38 -10.98 -0.63 2.25
N ARG A 39 -11.00 -0.06 3.45
CA ARG A 39 -10.41 1.27 3.69
C ARG A 39 -8.90 1.26 3.44
N LEU A 40 -8.21 0.25 3.95
CA LEU A 40 -6.77 0.08 3.77
C LEU A 40 -6.43 -0.09 2.28
N GLU A 41 -7.21 -0.88 1.54
CA GLU A 41 -7.11 -1.03 0.09
C GLU A 41 -7.21 0.31 -0.64
N SER A 42 -8.25 1.09 -0.33
CA SER A 42 -8.48 2.37 -1.01
C SER A 42 -7.43 3.43 -0.65
N GLN A 43 -6.81 3.33 0.53
CA GLN A 43 -5.63 4.13 0.87
C GLN A 43 -4.42 3.72 0.01
N LEU A 44 -4.22 2.43 -0.26
CA LEU A 44 -3.15 1.96 -1.13
C LEU A 44 -3.32 2.46 -2.58
N GLU A 45 -4.54 2.46 -3.11
CA GLU A 45 -4.85 3.02 -4.45
C GLU A 45 -4.48 4.51 -4.56
N GLN A 46 -4.74 5.27 -3.49
CA GLN A 46 -4.37 6.68 -3.42
C GLN A 46 -2.85 6.85 -3.36
N ILE A 47 -2.15 6.05 -2.54
CA ILE A 47 -0.68 6.04 -2.46
C ILE A 47 -0.07 5.68 -3.83
N TYR A 48 -0.64 4.70 -4.54
CA TYR A 48 -0.23 4.35 -5.90
C TYR A 48 -0.38 5.54 -6.85
N SER A 49 -1.54 6.19 -6.84
CA SER A 49 -1.82 7.34 -7.71
C SER A 49 -0.86 8.50 -7.46
N LEU A 50 -0.54 8.78 -6.20
CA LEU A 50 0.43 9.80 -5.79
C LEU A 50 1.85 9.41 -6.25
N THR A 51 2.26 8.17 -6.01
CA THR A 51 3.57 7.64 -6.44
C THR A 51 3.73 7.75 -7.96
N ALA A 52 2.71 7.37 -8.72
CA ALA A 52 2.70 7.50 -10.18
C ALA A 52 2.75 8.96 -10.66
N ALA A 53 2.13 9.89 -9.93
CA ALA A 53 2.23 11.32 -10.22
C ALA A 53 3.63 11.88 -9.95
N MET A 54 4.29 11.43 -8.88
CA MET A 54 5.67 11.79 -8.54
C MET A 54 6.66 11.22 -9.55
N ALA A 55 6.58 9.91 -9.84
CA ALA A 55 7.44 9.24 -10.80
C ALA A 55 7.39 9.87 -12.20
N ARG A 56 6.21 10.29 -12.67
CA ARG A 56 6.07 10.98 -13.97
C ARG A 56 6.75 12.35 -14.04
N ARG A 57 7.00 12.97 -12.89
CA ARG A 57 7.62 14.31 -12.81
C ARG A 57 9.10 14.23 -12.43
N GLU A 58 9.58 13.05 -12.07
CA GLU A 58 10.94 12.80 -11.62
C GLU A 58 11.86 12.57 -12.82
N PRO A 59 12.81 13.47 -13.11
CA PRO A 59 13.75 13.30 -14.22
C PRO A 59 14.82 12.23 -13.94
N ASP A 60 15.11 11.91 -12.67
CA ASP A 60 16.10 10.90 -12.31
C ASP A 60 15.50 9.49 -12.28
N ILE A 61 16.04 8.60 -13.12
CA ILE A 61 15.65 7.19 -13.21
C ILE A 61 15.91 6.47 -11.88
N ALA A 62 16.98 6.81 -11.15
CA ALA A 62 17.29 6.19 -9.86
C ALA A 62 16.27 6.61 -8.78
N ALA A 63 15.87 7.89 -8.77
CA ALA A 63 14.81 8.39 -7.90
C ALA A 63 13.44 7.77 -8.25
N THR A 64 13.13 7.64 -9.54
CA THR A 64 11.92 6.94 -10.03
C THR A 64 11.88 5.47 -9.57
N THR A 65 13.00 4.76 -9.69
CA THR A 65 13.13 3.38 -9.20
C THR A 65 12.90 3.30 -7.70
N THR A 66 13.41 4.28 -6.95
CA THR A 66 13.23 4.37 -5.48
C THR A 66 11.75 4.57 -5.11
N LEU A 67 11.02 5.40 -5.85
CA LEU A 67 9.57 5.59 -5.67
C LEU A 67 8.80 4.28 -5.83
N TRP A 68 9.04 3.56 -6.93
CA TRP A 68 8.38 2.27 -7.17
C TRP A 68 8.78 1.21 -6.14
N ASN A 69 10.05 1.15 -5.75
CA ASN A 69 10.52 0.26 -4.70
C ASN A 69 9.85 0.53 -3.34
N ASN A 70 9.64 1.79 -2.99
CA ASN A 70 8.94 2.16 -1.76
C ASN A 70 7.46 1.77 -1.79
N LEU A 71 6.82 1.88 -2.96
CA LEU A 71 5.45 1.42 -3.16
C LEU A 71 5.33 -0.11 -3.03
N VAL A 72 6.26 -0.88 -3.61
CA VAL A 72 6.29 -2.35 -3.46
C VAL A 72 6.36 -2.74 -1.98
N LYS A 73 7.26 -2.11 -1.21
CA LYS A 73 7.37 -2.34 0.24
C LYS A 73 6.10 -1.96 1.00
N THR A 74 5.42 -0.90 0.56
CA THR A 74 4.12 -0.51 1.13
C THR A 74 3.07 -1.57 0.86
N CYS A 75 3.00 -2.10 -0.36
CA CYS A 75 2.10 -3.19 -0.69
C CYS A 75 2.39 -4.44 0.15
N ASP A 76 3.67 -4.79 0.37
CA ASP A 76 4.05 -5.91 1.23
C ASP A 76 3.54 -5.74 2.66
N ALA A 77 3.67 -4.54 3.24
CA ALA A 77 3.19 -4.25 4.58
C ALA A 77 1.65 -4.32 4.68
N PHE A 78 0.95 -3.77 3.69
CA PHE A 78 -0.52 -3.79 3.63
C PHE A 78 -1.03 -5.22 3.46
N ALA A 79 -0.44 -6.00 2.54
CA ALA A 79 -0.74 -7.41 2.31
C ALA A 79 -0.52 -8.22 3.60
N GLY A 80 0.56 -7.97 4.33
CA GLY A 80 0.81 -8.59 5.64
C GLY A 80 -0.26 -8.25 6.68
N GLY A 81 -0.77 -7.00 6.69
CA GLY A 81 -1.90 -6.60 7.52
C GLY A 81 -3.18 -7.39 7.20
N ILE A 82 -3.53 -7.48 5.92
CA ILE A 82 -4.73 -8.20 5.45
C ILE A 82 -4.62 -9.71 5.65
N LEU A 83 -3.44 -10.29 5.40
CA LEU A 83 -3.20 -11.72 5.62
C LEU A 83 -3.37 -12.10 7.10
N ARG A 84 -2.83 -11.28 8.02
CA ARG A 84 -3.05 -11.50 9.46
C ARG A 84 -4.54 -11.48 9.82
N LEU A 85 -5.32 -10.57 9.22
CA LEU A 85 -6.76 -10.53 9.42
C LEU A 85 -7.47 -11.76 8.84
N SER A 86 -7.08 -12.20 7.65
CA SER A 86 -7.70 -13.37 7.02
C SER A 86 -7.46 -14.63 7.83
N GLU A 87 -6.26 -14.79 8.40
CA GLU A 87 -5.91 -15.89 9.30
C GLU A 87 -6.67 -15.81 10.63
N GLN A 88 -6.70 -14.63 11.27
CA GLN A 88 -7.32 -14.44 12.58
C GLN A 88 -8.84 -14.58 12.56
N TYR A 89 -9.50 -14.10 11.49
CA TYR A 89 -10.96 -14.02 11.39
C TYR A 89 -11.56 -14.93 10.31
N SER A 90 -10.73 -15.78 9.67
CA SER A 90 -11.15 -16.68 8.57
C SER A 90 -11.89 -15.94 7.44
N LEU A 91 -11.35 -14.81 7.01
CA LEU A 91 -11.95 -13.95 5.99
C LEU A 91 -11.36 -14.24 4.61
N LEU A 92 -12.23 -14.44 3.63
CA LEU A 92 -11.86 -14.30 2.22
C LEU A 92 -11.79 -12.81 1.91
N THR A 93 -10.61 -12.32 1.52
CA THR A 93 -10.39 -10.90 1.27
C THR A 93 -9.97 -10.69 -0.18
N PRO A 94 -10.92 -10.37 -1.09
CA PRO A 94 -10.61 -9.90 -2.45
C PRO A 94 -9.60 -8.74 -2.45
N THR A 95 -9.62 -7.95 -1.36
CA THR A 95 -8.63 -6.92 -1.06
C THR A 95 -7.18 -7.43 -1.09
N TYR A 96 -6.91 -8.64 -0.61
CA TYR A 96 -5.55 -9.20 -0.62
C TYR A 96 -5.05 -9.37 -2.06
N ASP A 97 -5.86 -9.98 -2.93
CA ASP A 97 -5.53 -10.20 -4.33
C ASP A 97 -5.29 -8.85 -5.05
N HIS A 98 -6.14 -7.86 -4.79
CA HIS A 98 -5.97 -6.54 -5.41
C HIS A 98 -4.70 -5.81 -4.94
N ILE A 99 -4.33 -5.94 -3.66
CA ILE A 99 -3.03 -5.43 -3.18
C ILE A 99 -1.87 -6.10 -3.93
N LEU A 100 -1.95 -7.40 -4.21
CA LEU A 100 -0.94 -8.12 -4.98
C LEU A 100 -0.88 -7.67 -6.45
N ASP A 101 -2.01 -7.34 -7.06
CA ASP A 101 -2.05 -6.80 -8.43
C ASP A 101 -1.35 -5.42 -8.52
N ILE A 102 -1.62 -4.54 -7.54
CA ILE A 102 -0.94 -3.24 -7.44
C ILE A 102 0.56 -3.44 -7.22
N ARG A 103 0.94 -4.37 -6.34
CA ARG A 103 2.33 -4.73 -6.08
C ARG A 103 3.04 -5.21 -7.35
N ALA A 104 2.42 -6.11 -8.11
CA ALA A 104 2.97 -6.64 -9.34
C ALA A 104 3.19 -5.51 -10.37
N SER A 105 2.21 -4.63 -10.53
CA SER A 105 2.31 -3.46 -11.40
C SER A 105 3.45 -2.53 -10.98
N ALA A 106 3.60 -2.26 -9.69
CA ALA A 106 4.69 -1.45 -9.15
C ALA A 106 6.07 -2.10 -9.36
N GLU A 107 6.15 -3.42 -9.25
CA GLU A 107 7.37 -4.19 -9.45
C GLU A 107 7.80 -4.20 -10.92
N GLU A 108 6.85 -4.33 -11.86
CA GLU A 108 7.12 -4.18 -13.29
C GLU A 108 7.67 -2.79 -13.61
N LEU A 109 7.05 -1.75 -13.05
CA LEU A 109 7.51 -0.36 -13.21
C LEU A 109 8.90 -0.17 -12.58
N ARG A 110 9.18 -0.77 -11.43
CA ARG A 110 10.52 -0.75 -10.83
C ARG A 110 11.56 -1.41 -11.74
N ALA A 111 11.26 -2.58 -12.26
CA ALA A 111 12.15 -3.35 -13.14
C ALA A 111 12.45 -2.62 -14.45
N LEU A 112 11.46 -1.92 -15.03
CA LEU A 112 11.64 -1.09 -16.23
C LEU A 112 12.65 0.05 -16.03
N HIS A 113 12.75 0.58 -14.80
CA HIS A 113 13.63 1.69 -14.47
C HIS A 113 14.95 1.24 -13.82
N SER A 114 15.10 -0.03 -13.47
CA SER A 114 16.38 -0.59 -13.03
C SER A 114 17.28 -0.90 -14.24
N PRO A 115 18.47 -0.28 -14.35
CA PRO A 115 19.45 -0.68 -15.36
C PRO A 115 19.97 -2.11 -15.10
N PRO A 116 20.36 -2.85 -16.16
CA PRO A 116 20.89 -4.21 -16.05
C PRO A 116 22.24 -4.31 -15.34
#